data_AF-A0A948ZEU2-F1
#
_entry.id   AF-A0A948ZEU2-F1
#
_cell.length_a   1.000
_cell.length_b   1.000
_cell.length_c   1.000
_cell.angle_alpha   90.00
_cell.angle_beta   90.00
_cell.angle_gamma   90.00
#
_symmetry.space_group_name_H-M   'P 1'
#
loop_
_entity.id
_entity.type
_entity.pdbx_description
1 polymer ?
#
loop_
_entity_poly.entity_id
_entity_poly.type
_entity_poly.pdbx_seq_one_letter_code
_entity_poly.pdbx_strand_id
1 'polypeptide(L)'
;TTDIRGRDMITGLPRMITITSDDVTNAIQEELEEIIVALKSVFHDTPPELSADVMDKGMVLTGGSSLLRNIDQLLSRTTGVPAFVADDALLCVAKGTGIALDNLDSYKRSILATK
;
A
#
# COMPACT_ATOMS: atom_id res chain seq x y z
N THR A 1 -1.61 1.13 -23.38
CA THR A 1 -2.64 0.14 -23.75
C THR A 1 -1.98 -1.21 -23.88
N THR A 2 -2.71 -2.30 -23.62
CA THR A 2 -2.18 -3.67 -23.64
C THR A 2 -3.22 -4.60 -24.25
N ASP A 3 -2.80 -5.53 -25.11
CA ASP A 3 -3.70 -6.54 -25.68
C ASP A 3 -3.80 -7.76 -24.77
N ILE A 4 -5.03 -8.09 -24.38
CA ILE A 4 -5.36 -9.23 -23.52
C ILE A 4 -6.09 -10.27 -24.36
N ARG A 5 -5.64 -11.52 -24.27
CA ARG A 5 -6.32 -12.68 -24.86
C ARG A 5 -7.11 -13.40 -23.78
N GLY A 6 -8.36 -13.70 -24.07
CA GLY A 6 -9.25 -14.41 -23.16
C GLY A 6 -10.32 -15.19 -23.91
N ARG A 7 -11.30 -15.69 -23.18
CA ARG A 7 -12.47 -16.39 -23.73
C ARG A 7 -13.64 -15.41 -23.81
N ASP A 8 -14.22 -15.28 -24.99
CA ASP A 8 -15.47 -14.54 -25.16
C ASP A 8 -16.63 -15.34 -24.55
N MET A 9 -17.36 -14.76 -23.61
CA MET A 9 -18.42 -15.47 -22.87
C MET A 9 -19.68 -15.72 -23.70
N ILE A 10 -19.89 -15.00 -24.81
CA ILE A 10 -21.05 -15.17 -25.68
C ILE A 10 -20.77 -16.27 -26.71
N THR A 11 -19.63 -16.18 -27.39
CA THR A 11 -19.27 -17.12 -28.47
C THR A 11 -18.53 -18.37 -27.96
N GLY A 12 -17.94 -18.30 -26.77
CA GLY A 12 -17.12 -19.36 -26.19
C GLY A 12 -15.72 -19.49 -26.78
N LEU A 13 -15.37 -18.69 -27.79
CA LEU A 13 -14.10 -18.76 -28.52
C LEU A 13 -13.04 -17.81 -27.96
N PRO A 14 -11.74 -18.06 -28.23
CA PRO A 14 -10.68 -17.12 -27.89
C PRO A 14 -10.88 -15.78 -28.61
N ARG A 15 -10.78 -14.68 -27.85
CA ARG A 15 -10.87 -13.32 -28.36
C ARG A 15 -9.76 -12.47 -27.76
N MET A 16 -9.30 -11.49 -28.53
CA MET A 16 -8.36 -10.47 -28.07
C MET A 16 -9.10 -9.15 -27.90
N ILE A 17 -8.83 -8.45 -26.79
CA ILE A 17 -9.30 -7.09 -26.53
C ILE A 17 -8.11 -6.22 -26.14
N THR A 18 -8.12 -4.96 -26.55
CA THR A 18 -7.14 -3.97 -26.09
C THR A 18 -7.70 -3.25 -24.89
N ILE A 19 -6.96 -3.22 -23.78
CA ILE A 19 -7.32 -2.45 -22.58
C ILE A 19 -6.39 -1.25 -22.40
N THR A 20 -6.92 -0.23 -21.74
CA THR A 20 -6.23 1.01 -21.38
C THR A 20 -5.88 1.02 -19.89
N SER A 21 -5.08 2.00 -19.46
CA SER A 21 -4.83 2.21 -18.03
C SER A 21 -6.08 2.68 -17.29
N ASP A 22 -7.00 3.36 -17.97
CA ASP A 22 -8.26 3.82 -17.40
C ASP A 22 -9.18 2.63 -17.10
N ASP A 23 -9.22 1.63 -17.99
CA ASP A 23 -9.99 0.39 -17.75
C ASP A 23 -9.50 -0.32 -16.48
N VAL A 24 -8.18 -0.43 -16.30
CA VAL A 24 -7.58 -1.03 -15.10
C VAL A 24 -7.89 -0.19 -13.86
N THR A 25 -7.78 1.13 -13.96
CA THR A 25 -8.02 2.06 -12.85
C THR A 25 -9.47 1.96 -12.38
N ASN A 26 -10.43 1.99 -13.31
CA ASN A 26 -11.85 1.82 -13.01
C ASN A 26 -12.14 0.45 -12.37
N ALA A 27 -11.45 -0.61 -12.81
CA ALA A 27 -11.66 -1.96 -12.30
C ALA A 27 -11.14 -2.17 -10.87
N ILE A 28 -10.19 -1.36 -10.39
CA ILE A 28 -9.62 -1.47 -9.03
C ILE A 28 -10.04 -0.31 -8.12
N GLN A 29 -10.94 0.55 -8.57
CA GLN A 29 -11.21 1.81 -7.89
C GLN A 29 -11.85 1.60 -6.52
N GLU A 30 -12.76 0.64 -6.39
CA GLU A 30 -13.43 0.32 -5.12
C GLU A 30 -12.41 -0.14 -4.06
N GLU A 31 -11.47 -1.01 -4.44
CA GLU A 31 -10.41 -1.47 -3.54
C GLU A 31 -9.46 -0.34 -3.12
N LEU A 32 -9.16 0.59 -4.02
CA LEU A 32 -8.37 1.79 -3.68
C LEU A 32 -9.11 2.71 -2.72
N GLU A 33 -10.42 2.86 -2.88
CA GLU A 33 -11.26 3.65 -1.98
C GLU A 33 -11.32 3.02 -0.58
N GLU A 34 -11.41 1.70 -0.46
CA GLU A 34 -11.34 1.00 0.82
C GLU A 34 -10.01 1.23 1.55
N ILE A 35 -8.89 1.18 0.82
CA ILE A 35 -7.56 1.48 1.38
C ILE A 35 -7.51 2.92 1.92
N ILE A 36 -8.05 3.87 1.17
CA ILE A 36 -8.11 5.29 1.58
C ILE A 36 -8.97 5.46 2.84
N VAL A 37 -10.12 4.79 2.92
CA VAL A 37 -11.01 4.86 4.08
C VAL A 37 -10.31 4.30 5.32
N ALA A 38 -9.67 3.13 5.20
CA ALA A 38 -8.92 2.52 6.30
C ALA A 38 -7.82 3.45 6.80
N LEU A 39 -7.06 4.06 5.89
CA LEU A 39 -6.00 5.00 6.23
C LEU A 39 -6.55 6.24 6.97
N LYS A 40 -7.64 6.83 6.48
CA LYS A 40 -8.30 7.97 7.16
C LYS A 40 -8.77 7.61 8.57
N SER A 41 -9.28 6.39 8.77
CA SER A 41 -9.65 5.91 10.11
C SER A 41 -8.44 5.89 11.04
N VAL A 42 -7.29 5.39 10.58
CA VAL A 42 -6.07 5.38 11.39
C VAL A 42 -5.65 6.80 11.79
N PHE A 43 -5.70 7.77 10.88
CA PHE A 43 -5.40 9.17 11.23
C PHE A 43 -6.41 9.79 12.18
N HIS A 44 -7.69 9.40 12.11
CA HIS A 44 -8.70 9.85 13.05
C HIS A 44 -8.43 9.32 14.47
N ASP A 45 -8.03 8.06 14.58
CA ASP A 45 -7.77 7.39 15.85
C ASP A 45 -6.37 7.72 16.42
N THR A 46 -5.49 8.33 15.62
CA THR A 46 -4.13 8.67 16.02
C THR A 46 -4.13 9.89 16.96
N PRO A 47 -3.55 9.78 18.17
CA PRO A 47 -3.46 10.91 19.10
C PRO A 47 -2.81 12.14 18.46
N PRO A 48 -3.26 13.36 18.80
CA PRO A 48 -2.76 14.60 18.18
C PRO A 48 -1.24 14.76 18.23
N GLU A 49 -0.61 14.31 19.31
CA GLU A 49 0.83 14.36 19.51
C GLU A 49 1.63 13.52 18.51
N LEU A 50 1.06 12.44 17.98
CA LEU A 50 1.67 11.59 16.95
C LEU A 50 1.29 12.05 15.54
N SER A 51 0.08 12.58 15.37
CA SER A 51 -0.42 13.07 14.09
C SER A 51 0.43 14.22 13.53
N ALA A 52 0.94 15.12 14.38
CA ALA A 52 1.84 16.19 13.95
C ALA A 52 3.15 15.64 13.36
N ASP A 53 3.70 14.58 13.96
CA ASP A 53 4.96 13.97 13.55
C ASP A 53 4.79 13.21 12.21
N VAL A 54 3.63 12.57 12.01
CA VAL A 54 3.25 11.93 10.73
C VAL A 54 3.03 12.96 9.62
N MET A 55 2.44 14.11 9.93
CA MET A 55 2.23 15.19 8.95
C MET A 55 3.56 15.77 8.44
N ASP A 56 4.58 15.84 9.31
CA ASP A 56 5.91 16.35 8.95
C ASP A 56 6.76 15.31 8.20
N LYS A 57 6.84 14.07 8.73
CA LYS A 57 7.69 13.01 8.18
C LYS A 57 7.06 12.25 7.02
N GLY A 58 5.73 12.28 6.93
CA GLY A 58 4.97 11.50 5.97
C GLY A 58 4.82 10.01 6.33
N MET A 59 4.32 9.24 5.37
CA MET A 59 4.12 7.80 5.47
C MET A 59 5.00 7.04 4.49
N VAL A 60 5.43 5.84 4.89
CA VAL A 60 6.20 4.94 4.03
C VAL A 60 5.34 3.75 3.62
N LEU A 61 5.21 3.54 2.32
CA LEU A 61 4.48 2.44 1.71
C LEU A 61 5.42 1.25 1.49
N THR A 62 4.92 0.06 1.80
CA THR A 62 5.66 -1.20 1.73
C THR A 62 4.77 -2.31 1.17
N GLY A 63 5.37 -3.47 0.85
CA GLY A 63 4.67 -4.60 0.25
C GLY A 63 4.42 -4.43 -1.26
N GLY A 64 3.95 -5.50 -1.91
CA GLY A 64 3.81 -5.52 -3.37
C GLY A 64 2.81 -4.50 -3.93
N SER A 65 1.72 -4.26 -3.22
CA SER A 65 0.69 -3.30 -3.65
C SER A 65 1.19 -1.85 -3.67
N SER A 66 2.24 -1.53 -2.90
CA SER A 66 2.87 -0.19 -2.95
C SER A 66 3.59 0.10 -4.28
N LEU A 67 3.80 -0.92 -5.11
CA LEU A 67 4.37 -0.78 -6.45
C LEU A 67 3.33 -0.45 -7.52
N LEU A 68 2.04 -0.35 -7.16
CA LEU A 68 1.02 0.18 -8.05
C LEU A 68 1.41 1.59 -8.50
N ARG A 69 1.35 1.83 -9.80
CA ARG A 69 1.80 3.08 -10.40
C ARG A 69 1.04 4.27 -9.78
N ASN A 70 1.79 5.23 -9.24
CA ASN A 70 1.29 6.47 -8.64
C ASN A 70 0.42 6.29 -7.37
N ILE A 71 0.50 5.14 -6.68
CA ILE A 71 -0.25 4.92 -5.44
C ILE A 71 0.15 5.91 -4.33
N ASP A 72 1.44 6.21 -4.25
CA ASP A 72 2.02 7.25 -3.39
C ASP A 72 1.41 8.63 -3.65
N GLN A 73 1.27 9.00 -4.92
CA GLN A 73 0.66 10.27 -5.32
C GLN A 73 -0.83 10.30 -5.01
N LEU A 74 -1.55 9.20 -5.23
CA LEU A 74 -2.97 9.08 -4.88
C LEU A 74 -3.17 9.30 -3.37
N LEU A 75 -2.42 8.57 -2.54
CA LEU A 75 -2.52 8.67 -1.09
C LEU A 75 -2.10 10.06 -0.61
N SER A 76 -1.03 10.62 -1.15
CA SER A 76 -0.58 11.97 -0.79
C SER A 76 -1.64 13.03 -1.06
N ARG A 77 -2.27 13.00 -2.24
CA ARG A 77 -3.30 13.96 -2.63
C ARG A 77 -4.57 13.82 -1.79
N THR A 78 -4.99 12.59 -1.53
CA THR A 78 -6.26 12.33 -0.83
C THR A 78 -6.16 12.58 0.67
N THR A 79 -4.97 12.44 1.25
CA THR A 79 -4.75 12.55 2.70
C THR A 79 -4.11 13.87 3.11
N GLY A 80 -3.42 14.55 2.18
CA GLY A 80 -2.61 15.73 2.48
C GLY A 80 -1.27 15.41 3.15
N VAL A 81 -0.96 14.13 3.37
CA VAL A 81 0.27 13.66 4.03
C VAL A 81 1.21 13.08 2.97
N PRO A 82 2.49 13.51 2.90
CA PRO A 82 3.45 12.94 1.96
C PRO A 82 3.57 11.41 2.09
N ALA A 83 3.52 10.69 0.98
CA ALA A 83 3.71 9.24 0.94
C ALA A 83 4.91 8.86 0.06
N PHE A 84 5.67 7.86 0.51
CA PHE A 84 6.90 7.41 -0.16
C PHE A 84 6.92 5.89 -0.27
N VAL A 85 7.28 5.34 -1.42
CA VAL A 85 7.49 3.89 -1.57
C VAL A 85 8.88 3.53 -1.06
N ALA A 86 8.98 2.51 -0.21
CA ALA A 86 10.27 2.01 0.26
C ALA A 86 11.10 1.39 -0.88
N ASP A 87 12.42 1.61 -0.87
CA ASP A 87 13.34 1.15 -1.93
C ASP A 87 13.21 -0.37 -2.22
N ASP A 88 13.09 -1.18 -1.17
CA ASP A 88 12.91 -2.64 -1.25
C ASP A 88 11.53 -3.06 -0.70
N ALA A 89 10.46 -2.41 -1.13
CA ALA A 89 9.10 -2.62 -0.60
C ALA A 89 8.68 -4.09 -0.48
N LEU A 90 9.06 -4.95 -1.45
CA LEU A 90 8.76 -6.39 -1.43
C LEU A 90 9.48 -7.15 -0.31
N LEU A 91 10.64 -6.66 0.12
CA LEU A 91 11.53 -7.34 1.07
C LEU A 91 11.47 -6.75 2.48
N CYS A 92 10.83 -5.60 2.67
CA CYS A 92 10.77 -4.90 3.95
C CYS A 92 10.36 -5.81 5.12
N VAL A 93 9.35 -6.67 4.94
CA VAL A 93 8.89 -7.61 5.99
C VAL A 93 9.98 -8.63 6.32
N ALA A 94 10.57 -9.27 5.31
CA ALA A 94 11.61 -10.29 5.51
C ALA A 94 12.88 -9.68 6.13
N LYS A 95 13.33 -8.54 5.61
CA LYS A 95 14.51 -7.82 6.14
C LYS A 95 14.28 -7.34 7.57
N GLY A 96 13.12 -6.73 7.85
CA GLY A 96 12.76 -6.28 9.19
C GLY A 96 12.69 -7.44 10.19
N THR A 97 12.17 -8.58 9.76
CA THR A 97 12.14 -9.81 10.58
C THR A 97 13.55 -10.32 10.88
N GLY A 98 14.46 -10.33 9.90
CA GLY A 98 15.86 -10.69 10.10
C GLY A 98 16.56 -9.78 11.12
N ILE A 99 16.40 -8.46 10.96
CA ILE A 99 16.94 -7.47 11.91
C ILE A 99 16.37 -7.68 13.31
N ALA A 100 15.07 -7.98 13.42
CA ALA A 100 14.43 -8.28 14.70
C ALA A 100 15.00 -9.52 15.38
N LEU A 101 15.31 -10.57 14.60
CA LEU A 101 15.93 -11.80 15.09
C LEU A 101 17.36 -11.56 15.58
N ASP A 102 18.15 -10.77 14.85
CA ASP A 102 19.52 -10.41 15.24
C ASP A 102 19.56 -9.59 16.54
N ASN A 103 18.47 -8.89 16.87
CA ASN A 103 18.33 -8.03 18.04
C ASN A 103 17.27 -8.54 19.05
N LEU A 104 16.99 -9.85 19.02
CA LEU A 104 15.84 -10.43 19.70
C LEU A 104 15.80 -10.13 21.20
N ASP A 105 16.94 -10.14 21.89
CA ASP A 105 17.01 -9.88 23.32
C ASP A 105 16.76 -8.41 23.70
N SER A 106 17.05 -7.48 22.78
CA SER A 106 16.71 -6.06 22.95
C SER A 106 15.20 -5.87 22.78
N TYR A 107 14.63 -6.43 21.71
CA TYR A 107 13.21 -6.30 21.42
C TYR A 107 12.32 -7.03 22.43
N LYS A 108 12.71 -8.22 22.91
CA LYS A 108 11.98 -8.93 23.98
C LYS A 108 11.83 -8.05 25.21
N ARG A 109 12.90 -7.36 25.63
CA ARG A 109 12.84 -6.46 26.79
C ARG A 109 11.92 -5.27 26.54
N SER A 110 12.01 -4.64 25.38
CA SER A 110 11.16 -3.48 25.06
C SER A 110 9.69 -3.83 24.90
N ILE A 111 9.36 -4.96 24.28
CA ILE A 111 7.98 -5.37 23.98
C ILE A 111 7.30 -5.99 25.21
N LEU A 112 8.03 -6.77 26.02
CA LEU A 112 7.49 -7.38 27.24
C LEU A 112 7.44 -6.43 28.44
N ALA A 113 8.25 -5.36 28.45
CA ALA A 113 8.21 -4.36 29.51
C ALA A 113 6.97 -3.43 29.45
N THR A 114 6.21 -3.45 28.35
CA THR A 114 4.97 -2.67 28.19
C THR A 114 3.72 -3.41 28.65
N LYS A 115 3.87 -4.47 29.46
CA LYS A 115 2.75 -5.19 30.08
C LYS A 115 2.61 -4.90 31.56
#